data_AF-A0A1Q3SIN5-F1
#
_entry.id   AF-A0A1Q3SIN5-F1
#
_cell.length_a   1.000
_cell.length_b   1.000
_cell.length_c   1.000
_cell.angle_alpha   90.00
_cell.angle_beta   90.00
_cell.angle_gamma   90.00
#
_symmetry.space_group_name_H-M   'P 1'
#
loop_
_entity.id
_entity.type
_entity.pdbx_description
1 polymer ?
#
loop_
_entity_poly.entity_id
_entity_poly.type
_entity_poly.pdbx_seq_one_letter_code
_entity_poly.pdbx_strand_id
1 'polypeptide(L)'
;MPSKILTTTVEKPALSPALEATGKRVLFYVAGLMIFILALLLGAGADYFFTYHSHLVYWLSGHSQVYVTDPDGLYNPPWLLWLLTPFTFLPQAWELPLFQLALAFSMVAILDLITANLSGYTKLLSMLLGLVNFIVFDLVNRGQIDTLPLFGAVLFLVGRQHWLKAGLGYTLLAIKPPNTLPLMAFFFVRDWTTKSPREALKGLIIPTEVLALSFLIHGWWPVYLYQAALQKPPYDTWRTTIWRAADVLQLGPVIPSIFCLVVLGATGWFWRYADNQTKKIALLVPATFLVTPYALSYHYVLVLALVLPSLLAWKKWVGVGLYLLTFLPVVRIFLGTEHAYIDILFILGCYVAVAAWLRATSPTRTKISEVVAVPLPEELAQIK
;
A
#
# COMPACT_ATOMS: atom_id res chain seq x y z
N MET A 1 -39.70 -26.04 -35.62
CA MET A 1 -39.92 -26.01 -34.15
C MET A 1 -38.57 -25.85 -33.47
N PRO A 2 -38.28 -24.72 -32.80
CA PRO A 2 -37.00 -24.52 -32.12
C PRO A 2 -37.01 -25.22 -30.76
N SER A 3 -35.98 -26.03 -30.51
CA SER A 3 -35.75 -26.70 -29.23
C SER A 3 -35.35 -25.67 -28.16
N LYS A 4 -36.20 -25.52 -27.12
CA LYS A 4 -35.84 -24.82 -25.88
C LYS A 4 -34.81 -25.67 -25.13
N ILE A 5 -33.54 -25.29 -25.22
CA ILE A 5 -32.50 -25.80 -24.32
C ILE A 5 -32.78 -25.17 -22.95
N LEU A 6 -33.33 -25.97 -22.03
CA LEU A 6 -33.47 -25.63 -20.62
C LEU A 6 -32.06 -25.60 -20.00
N THR A 7 -31.46 -24.43 -19.94
CA THR A 7 -30.31 -24.18 -19.05
C THR A 7 -30.82 -24.14 -17.62
N THR A 8 -30.84 -25.30 -16.96
CA THR A 8 -30.96 -25.37 -15.51
C THR A 8 -29.72 -24.74 -14.90
N THR A 9 -29.84 -23.49 -14.47
CA THR A 9 -28.86 -22.86 -13.58
C THR A 9 -28.86 -23.63 -12.28
N VAL A 10 -27.91 -24.54 -12.12
CA VAL A 10 -27.61 -25.17 -10.83
C VAL A 10 -27.14 -24.04 -9.92
N GLU A 11 -28.05 -23.54 -9.08
CA GLU A 11 -27.69 -22.64 -7.99
C GLU A 11 -26.69 -23.38 -7.10
N LYS A 12 -25.42 -22.94 -7.14
CA LYS A 12 -24.44 -23.41 -6.16
C LYS A 12 -25.01 -23.10 -4.78
N PRO A 13 -25.11 -24.08 -3.87
CA PRO A 13 -25.63 -23.83 -2.54
C PRO A 13 -24.74 -22.77 -1.89
N ALA A 14 -25.33 -21.61 -1.63
CA ALA A 14 -24.66 -20.56 -0.88
C ALA A 14 -24.36 -21.12 0.52
N LEU A 15 -23.09 -21.16 0.90
CA LEU A 15 -22.70 -21.41 2.29
C LEU A 15 -23.47 -20.43 3.18
N SER A 16 -23.99 -20.91 4.31
CA SER A 16 -24.72 -20.03 5.21
C SER A 16 -23.80 -18.86 5.62
N PRO A 17 -24.33 -17.64 5.76
CA PRO A 17 -23.54 -16.46 6.15
C PRO A 17 -22.71 -16.70 7.42
N ALA A 18 -23.21 -17.54 8.33
CA ALA A 18 -22.52 -17.96 9.55
C ALA A 18 -21.30 -18.85 9.27
N LEU A 19 -21.41 -19.82 8.34
CA LEU A 19 -20.29 -20.66 7.91
C LEU A 19 -19.22 -19.85 7.17
N GLU A 20 -19.63 -18.89 6.34
CA GLU A 20 -18.70 -18.00 5.64
C GLU A 20 -17.96 -17.06 6.62
N ALA A 21 -18.66 -16.51 7.62
CA ALA A 21 -18.06 -15.70 8.67
C ALA A 21 -17.11 -16.52 9.56
N THR A 22 -17.47 -17.77 9.88
CA THR A 22 -16.65 -18.67 10.68
C THR A 22 -15.39 -19.09 9.92
N GLY A 23 -15.50 -19.45 8.64
CA GLY A 23 -14.35 -19.77 7.79
C GLY A 23 -13.38 -18.60 7.64
N LYS A 24 -13.89 -17.37 7.51
CA LYS A 24 -13.07 -16.15 7.48
C LYS A 24 -12.31 -15.94 8.80
N ARG A 25 -12.97 -16.15 9.94
CA ARG A 25 -12.34 -16.06 11.27
C ARG A 25 -11.29 -17.14 11.48
N VAL A 26 -11.56 -18.38 11.07
CA VAL A 26 -10.59 -19.47 11.16
C VAL A 26 -9.36 -19.17 10.30
N LEU A 27 -9.55 -18.72 9.06
CA LEU A 27 -8.42 -18.33 8.20
C LEU A 27 -7.63 -17.16 8.80
N PHE A 28 -8.32 -16.18 9.39
CA PHE A 28 -7.71 -15.05 10.09
C PHE A 28 -6.81 -15.53 11.24
N TYR A 29 -7.33 -16.39 12.12
CA TYR A 29 -6.56 -16.91 13.25
C TYR A 29 -5.45 -17.87 12.82
N VAL A 30 -5.68 -18.72 11.82
CA VAL A 30 -4.69 -19.66 11.31
C VAL A 30 -3.55 -18.93 10.60
N ALA A 31 -3.84 -17.94 9.76
CA ALA A 31 -2.79 -17.16 9.10
C ALA A 31 -1.98 -16.36 10.12
N GLY A 32 -2.64 -15.69 11.08
CA GLY A 32 -1.96 -15.00 12.17
C GLY A 32 -1.10 -15.93 13.02
N LEU A 33 -1.62 -17.12 13.36
CA LEU A 33 -0.91 -18.14 14.12
C LEU A 33 0.26 -18.75 13.34
N MET A 34 0.10 -19.01 12.04
CA MET A 34 1.19 -19.51 11.20
C MET A 34 2.32 -18.49 11.08
N ILE A 35 1.99 -17.21 10.89
CA ILE A 35 2.98 -16.14 10.87
C ILE A 35 3.69 -16.05 12.22
N PHE A 36 2.94 -16.15 13.33
CA PHE A 36 3.48 -16.17 14.68
C PHE A 36 4.42 -17.36 14.92
N ILE A 37 4.02 -18.58 14.53
CA ILE A 37 4.84 -19.79 14.66
C ILE A 37 6.10 -19.68 13.79
N LEU A 38 5.96 -19.22 12.55
CA LEU A 38 7.11 -19.00 11.66
C LEU A 38 8.06 -17.95 12.22
N ALA A 39 7.55 -16.89 12.87
CA ALA A 39 8.38 -15.88 13.53
C ALA A 39 9.10 -16.41 14.79
N LEU A 40 8.49 -17.36 15.51
CA LEU A 40 9.14 -18.04 16.64
C LEU A 40 10.25 -19.00 16.17
N LEU A 41 10.03 -19.69 15.05
CA LEU A 41 10.96 -20.69 14.51
C LEU A 41 12.11 -20.07 13.71
N LEU A 42 11.82 -19.04 12.94
CA LEU A 42 12.80 -18.28 12.16
C LEU A 42 13.19 -17.06 13.01
N GLY A 43 14.13 -17.27 13.93
CA GLY A 43 14.65 -16.19 14.79
C GLY A 43 15.02 -14.93 13.99
N ALA A 44 14.99 -13.78 14.65
CA ALA A 44 15.38 -12.52 14.02
C ALA A 44 16.83 -12.62 13.51
N GLY A 45 17.01 -12.59 12.18
CA GLY A 45 18.35 -12.64 11.57
C GLY A 45 18.57 -13.68 10.48
N ALA A 46 17.55 -14.32 9.92
CA ALA A 46 17.71 -15.13 8.70
C ALA A 46 17.40 -14.32 7.45
N ASP A 47 18.43 -14.11 6.64
CA ASP A 47 18.51 -13.10 5.59
C ASP A 47 17.77 -13.48 4.30
N TYR A 48 16.97 -12.56 3.78
CA TYR A 48 16.71 -12.42 2.34
C TYR A 48 17.11 -11.02 1.84
N PHE A 49 17.24 -10.00 2.74
CA PHE A 49 17.24 -8.56 2.39
C PHE A 49 18.05 -7.63 3.32
N PHE A 50 19.03 -8.10 4.08
CA PHE A 50 19.78 -7.45 5.19
C PHE A 50 19.21 -7.68 6.59
N THR A 51 20.05 -7.50 7.60
CA THR A 51 19.70 -7.41 9.03
C THR A 51 19.05 -6.06 9.37
N TYR A 52 17.82 -5.82 8.89
CA TYR A 52 17.00 -4.76 9.49
C TYR A 52 16.58 -5.17 10.89
N HIS A 53 16.83 -4.29 11.85
CA HIS A 53 16.39 -4.49 13.21
C HIS A 53 14.94 -4.07 13.40
N SER A 54 14.29 -4.72 14.36
CA SER A 54 12.93 -4.35 14.76
C SER A 54 12.90 -2.94 15.33
N HIS A 55 11.92 -2.15 14.91
CA HIS A 55 11.70 -0.80 15.43
C HIS A 55 11.54 -0.82 16.96
N LEU A 56 10.87 -1.85 17.48
CA LEU A 56 10.68 -2.05 18.91
C LEU A 56 12.00 -2.42 19.61
N VAL A 57 12.79 -3.32 19.02
CA VAL A 57 14.09 -3.72 19.61
C VAL A 57 15.06 -2.54 19.62
N TYR A 58 15.11 -1.76 18.54
CA TYR A 58 15.95 -0.55 18.45
C TYR A 58 15.54 0.52 19.46
N TRP A 59 14.23 0.72 19.63
CA TRP A 59 13.69 1.57 20.68
C TRP A 59 14.14 1.10 22.07
N LEU A 60 13.89 -0.16 22.41
CA LEU A 60 14.10 -0.70 23.76
C LEU A 60 15.58 -0.79 24.14
N SER A 61 16.45 -0.99 23.16
CA SER A 61 17.89 -0.99 23.33
C SER A 61 18.51 0.41 23.34
N GLY A 62 17.70 1.47 23.21
CA GLY A 62 18.16 2.86 23.26
C GLY A 62 18.83 3.37 21.96
N HIS A 63 18.84 2.56 20.89
CA HIS A 63 19.39 2.91 19.57
C HIS A 63 18.42 3.75 18.73
N SER A 64 17.13 3.80 19.09
CA SER A 64 16.16 4.75 18.54
C SER A 64 15.69 5.70 19.65
N GLN A 65 16.17 6.93 19.62
CA GLN A 65 15.64 8.04 20.41
C GLN A 65 15.39 9.22 19.48
N VAL A 66 14.53 10.15 19.87
CA VAL A 66 14.25 11.38 19.10
C VAL A 66 15.54 12.18 18.80
N TYR A 67 16.59 12.00 19.61
CA TYR A 67 17.80 12.83 19.60
C TYR A 67 19.12 12.07 19.40
N VAL A 68 19.13 10.79 19.00
CA VAL A 68 20.42 10.11 18.76
C VAL A 68 20.99 10.55 17.42
N THR A 69 22.29 10.84 17.41
CA THR A 69 23.13 11.13 16.25
C THR A 69 23.59 9.88 15.49
N ASP A 70 23.09 8.69 15.87
CA ASP A 70 23.42 7.44 15.22
C ASP A 70 22.54 7.24 13.97
N PRO A 71 23.11 7.31 12.76
CA PRO A 71 22.38 7.23 11.47
C PRO A 71 21.63 5.93 11.21
N ASP A 72 22.02 4.85 11.88
CA ASP A 72 21.43 3.53 11.63
C ASP A 72 20.07 3.44 12.35
N GLY A 73 19.81 4.37 13.27
CA GLY A 73 18.55 4.58 13.95
C GLY A 73 17.51 5.20 13.02
N LEU A 74 16.41 4.47 12.83
CA LEU A 74 15.20 4.99 12.21
C LEU A 74 14.76 6.27 12.91
N TYR A 75 14.80 7.40 12.20
CA TYR A 75 14.19 8.63 12.68
C TYR A 75 12.68 8.53 12.55
N ASN A 76 12.06 8.14 13.66
CA ASN A 76 10.63 8.02 13.73
C ASN A 76 10.03 9.26 14.40
N PRO A 77 8.86 9.72 13.94
CA PRO A 77 8.21 10.83 14.59
C PRO A 77 7.81 10.46 16.03
N PRO A 78 7.74 11.43 16.97
CA PRO A 78 7.57 11.12 18.38
C PRO A 78 6.26 10.43 18.76
N TRP A 79 5.24 10.41 17.90
CA TRP A 79 4.04 9.63 18.17
C TRP A 79 4.18 8.14 17.86
N LEU A 80 5.10 7.74 16.97
CA LEU A 80 5.41 6.31 16.84
C LEU A 80 5.99 5.80 18.15
N LEU A 81 6.87 6.58 18.74
CA LEU A 81 7.53 6.31 20.01
C LEU A 81 6.49 6.08 21.12
N TRP A 82 5.47 6.94 21.20
CA TRP A 82 4.32 6.75 22.10
C TRP A 82 3.51 5.49 21.81
N LEU A 83 3.36 5.09 20.54
CA LEU A 83 2.70 3.84 20.16
C LEU A 83 3.52 2.60 20.57
N LEU A 84 4.84 2.72 20.63
CA LEU A 84 5.74 1.64 21.06
C LEU A 84 5.93 1.60 22.59
N THR A 85 5.72 2.70 23.31
CA THR A 85 5.86 2.77 24.77
C THR A 85 5.13 1.66 25.53
N PRO A 86 3.90 1.24 25.21
CA PRO A 86 3.24 0.16 25.96
C PRO A 86 4.02 -1.16 25.98
N PHE A 87 4.84 -1.41 24.94
CA PHE A 87 5.65 -2.62 24.88
C PHE A 87 6.84 -2.59 25.84
N THR A 88 7.26 -1.41 26.33
CA THR A 88 8.36 -1.30 27.31
C THR A 88 8.00 -1.87 28.69
N PHE A 89 6.71 -2.14 28.93
CA PHE A 89 6.21 -2.72 30.18
C PHE A 89 6.04 -4.24 30.12
N LEU A 90 6.32 -4.86 28.97
CA LEU A 90 6.24 -6.31 28.78
C LEU A 90 7.58 -6.97 29.11
N PRO A 91 7.60 -8.27 29.48
CA PRO A 91 8.87 -8.99 29.59
C PRO A 91 9.50 -9.16 28.20
N GLN A 92 10.85 -9.11 28.13
CA GLN A 92 11.63 -9.21 26.89
C GLN A 92 11.22 -10.36 25.94
N ALA A 93 10.85 -11.52 26.51
CA ALA A 93 10.41 -12.66 25.74
C ALA A 93 9.10 -12.44 24.94
N TRP A 94 8.32 -11.41 25.30
CA TRP A 94 6.98 -11.15 24.76
C TRP A 94 6.87 -9.87 23.95
N GLU A 95 7.76 -8.90 24.17
CA GLU A 95 7.76 -7.58 23.49
C GLU A 95 7.66 -7.71 21.97
N LEU A 96 8.64 -8.38 21.35
CA LEU A 96 8.73 -8.54 19.91
C LEU A 96 7.63 -9.46 19.35
N PRO A 97 7.39 -10.67 19.88
CA PRO A 97 6.33 -11.54 19.35
C PRO A 97 4.93 -10.91 19.40
N LEU A 98 4.59 -10.19 20.48
CA LEU A 98 3.30 -9.51 20.59
C LEU A 98 3.20 -8.34 19.61
N PHE A 99 4.31 -7.63 19.38
CA PHE A 99 4.34 -6.58 18.38
C PHE A 99 4.16 -7.13 16.95
N GLN A 100 4.91 -8.17 16.58
CA GLN A 100 4.75 -8.85 15.29
C GLN A 100 3.32 -9.37 15.10
N LEU A 101 2.73 -9.95 16.15
CA LEU A 101 1.35 -10.42 16.14
C LEU A 101 0.36 -9.26 15.90
N ALA A 102 0.57 -8.09 16.53
CA ALA A 102 -0.22 -6.91 16.28
C ALA A 102 -0.11 -6.41 14.82
N LEU A 103 1.09 -6.45 14.24
CA LEU A 103 1.30 -6.11 12.82
C LEU A 103 0.66 -7.14 11.87
N ALA A 104 0.68 -8.43 12.23
CA ALA A 104 -0.01 -9.47 11.47
C ALA A 104 -1.52 -9.23 11.47
N PHE A 105 -2.11 -8.99 12.66
CA PHE A 105 -3.53 -8.71 12.79
C PHE A 105 -3.95 -7.43 12.06
N SER A 106 -3.11 -6.38 12.10
CA SER A 106 -3.39 -5.16 11.34
C SER A 106 -3.42 -5.46 9.84
N MET A 107 -2.47 -6.25 9.32
CA MET A 107 -2.43 -6.63 7.91
C MET A 107 -3.67 -7.44 7.48
N VAL A 108 -4.10 -8.41 8.28
CA VAL A 108 -5.31 -9.17 7.96
C VAL A 108 -6.55 -8.27 8.01
N ALA A 109 -6.67 -7.38 8.99
CA ALA A 109 -7.77 -6.43 9.07
C ALA A 109 -7.81 -5.46 7.87
N ILE A 110 -6.65 -4.99 7.42
CA ILE A 110 -6.49 -4.18 6.20
C ILE A 110 -7.03 -4.95 4.99
N LEU A 111 -6.58 -6.18 4.79
CA LEU A 111 -6.97 -6.99 3.64
C LEU A 111 -8.44 -7.38 3.67
N ASP A 112 -8.99 -7.77 4.82
CA ASP A 112 -10.41 -8.12 4.94
C ASP A 112 -11.30 -6.94 4.55
N LEU A 113 -10.94 -5.73 4.97
CA LEU A 113 -11.66 -4.52 4.62
C LEU A 113 -11.55 -4.22 3.12
N ILE A 114 -10.34 -4.19 2.56
CA ILE A 114 -10.14 -3.85 1.14
C ILE A 114 -10.86 -4.87 0.25
N THR A 115 -10.89 -6.14 0.68
CA THR A 115 -11.55 -7.22 -0.04
C THR A 115 -13.01 -7.42 0.37
N ALA A 116 -13.61 -6.53 1.17
CA ALA A 116 -14.96 -6.71 1.72
C ALA A 116 -16.04 -6.87 0.63
N ASN A 117 -15.87 -6.19 -0.51
CA ASN A 117 -16.79 -6.26 -1.65
C ASN A 117 -16.48 -7.42 -2.62
N LEU A 118 -15.39 -8.16 -2.40
CA LEU A 118 -15.07 -9.35 -3.18
C LEU A 118 -15.80 -10.56 -2.57
N SER A 119 -16.24 -11.47 -3.41
CA SER A 119 -16.94 -12.69 -2.99
C SER A 119 -16.20 -13.96 -3.41
N GLY A 120 -16.48 -15.05 -2.67
CA GLY A 120 -16.00 -16.39 -2.96
C GLY A 120 -14.49 -16.51 -3.14
N TYR A 121 -14.07 -17.23 -4.19
CA TYR A 121 -12.67 -17.57 -4.45
C TYR A 121 -11.77 -16.35 -4.65
N THR A 122 -12.27 -15.26 -5.24
CA THR A 122 -11.45 -14.07 -5.50
C THR A 122 -11.07 -13.35 -4.21
N LYS A 123 -11.98 -13.28 -3.24
CA LYS A 123 -11.68 -12.76 -1.90
C LYS A 123 -10.64 -13.60 -1.20
N LEU A 124 -10.85 -14.92 -1.16
CA LEU A 124 -9.90 -15.86 -0.54
C LEU A 124 -8.52 -15.74 -1.17
N LEU A 125 -8.44 -15.76 -2.50
CA LEU A 125 -7.18 -15.62 -3.22
C LEU A 125 -6.50 -14.28 -2.93
N SER A 126 -7.25 -13.17 -2.89
CA SER A 126 -6.70 -11.85 -2.56
C SER A 126 -6.14 -11.80 -1.15
N MET A 127 -6.83 -12.40 -0.17
CA MET A 127 -6.33 -12.51 1.21
C MET A 127 -5.07 -13.38 1.28
N LEU A 128 -5.08 -14.54 0.62
CA LEU A 128 -3.93 -15.45 0.59
C LEU A 128 -2.70 -14.81 -0.05
N LEU A 129 -2.84 -14.21 -1.24
CA LEU A 129 -1.72 -13.54 -1.92
C LEU A 129 -1.26 -12.29 -1.16
N GLY A 130 -2.19 -11.57 -0.52
CA GLY A 130 -1.87 -10.42 0.30
C GLY A 130 -1.09 -10.77 1.57
N LEU A 131 -1.29 -11.96 2.17
CA LEU A 131 -0.62 -12.40 3.40
C LEU A 131 0.61 -13.25 3.15
N VAL A 132 0.52 -14.16 2.18
CA VAL A 132 1.58 -15.11 1.85
C VAL A 132 2.46 -14.47 0.78
N ASN A 133 3.36 -13.57 1.16
CA ASN A 133 4.43 -13.11 0.28
C ASN A 133 5.63 -12.69 1.13
N PHE A 134 6.82 -12.73 0.52
CA PHE A 134 8.05 -12.41 1.22
C PHE A 134 8.08 -10.99 1.78
N ILE A 135 7.47 -10.02 1.09
CA ILE A 135 7.44 -8.62 1.54
C ILE A 135 6.67 -8.49 2.87
N VAL A 136 5.48 -9.09 2.97
CA VAL A 136 4.64 -9.04 4.18
C VAL A 136 5.22 -9.89 5.28
N PHE A 137 5.69 -11.10 4.94
CA PHE A 137 6.35 -11.97 5.90
C PHE A 137 7.57 -11.28 6.51
N ASP A 138 8.47 -10.73 5.69
CA ASP A 138 9.68 -10.05 6.13
C ASP A 138 9.35 -8.83 6.99
N LEU A 139 8.40 -7.99 6.57
CA LEU A 139 7.93 -6.83 7.31
C LEU A 139 7.41 -7.22 8.70
N VAL A 140 6.49 -8.19 8.76
CA VAL A 140 5.88 -8.62 10.02
C VAL A 140 6.91 -9.30 10.91
N ASN A 141 7.69 -10.25 10.37
CA ASN A 141 8.72 -10.97 11.11
C ASN A 141 9.80 -10.03 11.65
N ARG A 142 10.09 -8.93 10.97
CA ARG A 142 11.07 -7.95 11.46
C ARG A 142 10.48 -6.89 12.36
N GLY A 143 9.18 -6.89 12.63
CA GLY A 143 8.57 -5.80 13.42
C GLY A 143 8.70 -4.45 12.71
N GLN A 144 8.51 -4.41 11.39
CA GLN A 144 8.52 -3.17 10.62
C GLN A 144 7.17 -2.47 10.72
N ILE A 145 7.19 -1.16 10.93
CA ILE A 145 5.99 -0.36 11.20
C ILE A 145 5.16 -0.03 9.96
N ASP A 146 5.57 -0.48 8.78
CA ASP A 146 4.95 -0.15 7.49
C ASP A 146 3.48 -0.58 7.37
N THR A 147 3.04 -1.53 8.20
CA THR A 147 1.60 -1.87 8.34
C THR A 147 0.81 -0.80 9.09
N LEU A 148 1.44 0.05 9.92
CA LEU A 148 0.75 1.13 10.65
C LEU A 148 0.25 2.25 9.73
N PRO A 149 1.07 2.84 8.82
CA PRO A 149 0.55 3.79 7.84
C PRO A 149 -0.52 3.19 6.93
N LEU A 150 -0.36 1.91 6.56
CA LEU A 150 -1.37 1.14 5.83
C LEU A 150 -2.70 1.06 6.59
N PHE A 151 -2.63 0.75 7.89
CA PHE A 151 -3.78 0.73 8.78
C PHE A 151 -4.40 2.11 8.91
N GLY A 152 -3.58 3.17 8.93
CA GLY A 152 -4.02 4.56 8.86
C GLY A 152 -4.83 4.86 7.60
N ALA A 153 -4.38 4.40 6.43
CA ALA A 153 -5.12 4.55 5.18
C ALA A 153 -6.50 3.88 5.23
N VAL A 154 -6.55 2.66 5.75
CA VAL A 154 -7.78 1.88 5.95
C VAL A 154 -8.72 2.57 6.94
N LEU A 155 -8.21 3.01 8.10
CA LEU A 155 -8.99 3.75 9.10
C LEU A 155 -9.59 5.02 8.52
N PHE A 156 -8.84 5.74 7.68
CA PHE A 156 -9.37 6.90 6.97
C PHE A 156 -10.51 6.52 6.00
N LEU A 157 -10.34 5.45 5.22
CA LEU A 157 -11.34 5.00 4.25
C LEU A 157 -12.65 4.54 4.90
N VAL A 158 -12.58 3.75 5.98
CA VAL A 158 -13.77 3.31 6.75
C VAL A 158 -14.34 4.45 7.57
N GLY A 159 -13.45 5.24 8.15
CA GLY A 159 -13.74 6.35 9.04
C GLY A 159 -14.22 7.61 8.35
N ARG A 160 -14.45 7.59 7.04
CA ARG A 160 -14.76 8.78 6.26
C ARG A 160 -15.93 9.61 6.79
N GLN A 161 -16.89 9.02 7.49
CA GLN A 161 -18.04 9.76 8.04
C GLN A 161 -17.78 10.29 9.46
N HIS A 162 -16.61 9.97 10.05
CA HIS A 162 -16.32 10.26 11.45
C HIS A 162 -14.92 10.87 11.58
N TRP A 163 -14.86 12.17 11.87
CA TRP A 163 -13.62 12.95 11.93
C TRP A 163 -12.54 12.30 12.82
N LEU A 164 -12.92 11.65 13.92
CA LEU A 164 -11.98 10.95 14.81
C LEU A 164 -11.19 9.84 14.07
N LYS A 165 -11.89 9.00 13.29
CA LYS A 165 -11.26 7.91 12.55
C LYS A 165 -10.39 8.45 11.41
N ALA A 166 -10.83 9.53 10.76
CA ALA A 166 -10.02 10.23 9.77
C ALA A 166 -8.74 10.82 10.39
N GLY A 167 -8.84 11.45 11.56
CA GLY A 167 -7.69 12.02 12.28
C GLY A 167 -6.69 10.97 12.76
N LEU A 168 -7.17 9.84 13.28
CA LEU A 168 -6.31 8.69 13.60
C LEU A 168 -5.64 8.16 12.33
N GLY A 169 -6.39 8.08 11.22
CA GLY A 169 -5.86 7.68 9.92
C GLY A 169 -4.72 8.58 9.43
N TYR A 170 -4.89 9.90 9.48
CA TYR A 170 -3.83 10.86 9.14
C TYR A 170 -2.62 10.76 10.05
N THR A 171 -2.84 10.59 11.36
CA THR A 171 -1.76 10.45 12.35
C THR A 171 -0.89 9.23 12.07
N LEU A 172 -1.52 8.08 11.78
CA LEU A 172 -0.81 6.85 11.43
C LEU A 172 -0.13 6.95 10.07
N LEU A 173 -0.76 7.57 9.08
CA LEU A 173 -0.11 7.84 7.78
C LEU A 173 1.15 8.70 7.96
N ALA A 174 1.11 9.69 8.84
CA ALA A 174 2.24 10.58 9.12
C ALA A 174 3.44 9.87 9.78
N ILE A 175 3.34 8.60 10.17
CA ILE A 175 4.49 7.84 10.70
C ILE A 175 5.64 7.73 9.67
N LYS A 176 5.32 7.68 8.37
CA LYS A 176 6.32 7.66 7.27
C LYS A 176 6.03 8.73 6.21
N PRO A 177 6.18 10.03 6.55
CA PRO A 177 5.67 11.13 5.73
C PRO A 177 6.11 11.09 4.27
N PRO A 178 7.40 10.87 3.89
CA PRO A 178 7.80 10.95 2.49
C PRO A 178 7.03 10.00 1.57
N ASN A 179 6.71 8.79 2.06
CA ASN A 179 6.04 7.76 1.27
C ASN A 179 4.52 7.90 1.28
N THR A 180 3.95 8.50 2.33
CA THR A 180 2.49 8.56 2.55
C THR A 180 1.89 9.93 2.31
N LEU A 181 2.69 10.98 2.21
CA LEU A 181 2.23 12.35 2.03
C LEU A 181 1.38 12.54 0.77
N PRO A 182 1.70 11.96 -0.40
CA PRO A 182 0.81 12.02 -1.56
C PRO A 182 -0.57 11.40 -1.29
N LEU A 183 -0.61 10.28 -0.56
CA LEU A 183 -1.86 9.62 -0.19
C LEU A 183 -2.64 10.45 0.84
N MET A 184 -1.97 11.04 1.83
CA MET A 184 -2.58 11.97 2.80
C MET A 184 -3.16 13.20 2.12
N ALA A 185 -2.40 13.83 1.20
CA ALA A 185 -2.85 14.99 0.45
C ALA A 185 -4.06 14.64 -0.41
N PHE A 186 -4.05 13.50 -1.09
CA PHE A 186 -5.21 13.00 -1.83
C PHE A 186 -6.44 12.83 -0.94
N PHE A 187 -6.28 12.20 0.22
CA PHE A 187 -7.34 12.03 1.21
C PHE A 187 -7.90 13.37 1.71
N PHE A 188 -7.02 14.34 1.97
CA PHE A 188 -7.43 15.66 2.41
C PHE A 188 -8.17 16.44 1.33
N VAL A 189 -7.61 16.53 0.11
CA VAL A 189 -8.25 17.20 -1.03
C VAL A 189 -9.60 16.55 -1.35
N ARG A 190 -9.71 15.23 -1.24
CA ARG A 190 -10.99 14.52 -1.40
C ARG A 190 -12.00 14.97 -0.34
N ASP A 191 -11.64 14.92 0.93
CA ASP A 191 -12.56 15.33 1.99
C ASP A 191 -12.94 16.81 1.87
N TRP A 192 -12.00 17.67 1.50
CA TRP A 192 -12.23 19.08 1.25
C TRP A 192 -13.24 19.33 0.11
N THR A 193 -13.18 18.52 -0.94
CA THR A 193 -14.04 18.66 -2.13
C THR A 193 -15.38 17.94 -2.01
N THR A 194 -15.49 16.92 -1.15
CA THR A 194 -16.70 16.09 -0.99
C THR A 194 -17.49 16.41 0.27
N LYS A 195 -16.90 17.10 1.23
CA LYS A 195 -17.54 17.53 2.49
C LYS A 195 -17.48 19.05 2.60
N SER A 196 -18.11 19.59 3.64
CA SER A 196 -17.86 21.00 3.98
C SER A 196 -16.40 21.18 4.42
N PRO A 197 -15.75 22.32 4.09
CA PRO A 197 -14.39 22.61 4.54
C PRO A 197 -14.20 22.44 6.05
N ARG A 198 -15.22 22.80 6.85
CA ARG A 198 -15.22 22.62 8.30
C ARG A 198 -15.10 21.15 8.72
N GLU A 199 -15.83 20.24 8.07
CA GLU A 199 -15.75 18.81 8.36
C GLU A 199 -14.41 18.20 7.92
N ALA A 200 -13.86 18.66 6.80
CA ALA A 200 -12.51 18.26 6.37
C ALA A 200 -11.45 18.69 7.39
N LEU A 201 -11.53 19.93 7.89
CA LEU A 201 -10.62 20.47 8.91
C LEU A 201 -10.75 19.76 10.27
N LYS A 202 -11.95 19.30 10.65
CA LYS A 202 -12.12 18.47 11.87
C LYS A 202 -11.26 17.20 11.82
N GLY A 203 -11.06 16.62 10.64
CA GLY A 203 -10.16 15.47 10.46
C GLY A 203 -8.69 15.78 10.82
N LEU A 204 -8.30 17.06 10.88
CA LEU A 204 -6.96 17.48 11.25
C LEU A 204 -6.77 17.75 12.74
N ILE A 205 -7.83 17.66 13.57
CA ILE A 205 -7.74 17.93 15.02
C ILE A 205 -6.71 17.00 15.67
N ILE A 206 -6.89 15.68 15.55
CA ILE A 206 -5.98 14.69 16.15
C ILE A 206 -4.53 14.86 15.66
N PRO A 207 -4.22 14.89 14.35
CA PRO A 207 -2.83 15.03 13.93
C PRO A 207 -2.23 16.37 14.37
N THR A 208 -3.03 17.44 14.47
CA THR A 208 -2.57 18.73 15.00
C THR A 208 -2.27 18.65 16.49
N GLU A 209 -3.14 18.03 17.29
CA GLU A 209 -2.92 17.81 18.74
C GLU A 209 -1.70 16.93 18.99
N VAL A 210 -1.56 15.84 18.23
CA VAL A 210 -0.40 14.95 18.28
C VAL A 210 0.89 15.70 17.92
N LEU A 211 0.86 16.52 16.88
CA LEU A 211 2.00 17.34 16.47
C LEU A 211 2.34 18.38 17.56
N ALA A 212 1.35 19.10 18.08
CA ALA A 212 1.55 20.08 19.15
C ALA A 212 2.12 19.44 20.42
N LEU A 213 1.58 18.29 20.82
CA LEU A 213 2.09 17.52 21.95
C LEU A 213 3.51 17.01 21.68
N SER A 214 3.83 16.68 20.43
CA SER A 214 5.18 16.23 20.05
C SER A 214 6.19 17.35 20.22
N PHE A 215 5.82 18.60 19.90
CA PHE A 215 6.65 19.77 20.15
C PHE A 215 6.76 20.11 21.64
N LEU A 216 5.67 19.93 22.40
CA LEU A 216 5.69 20.21 23.83
C LEU A 216 6.60 19.25 24.61
N ILE A 217 6.54 17.95 24.29
CA ILE A 217 7.30 16.91 24.99
C ILE A 217 8.73 16.81 24.44
N HIS A 218 8.89 16.89 23.11
CA HIS A 218 10.16 16.61 22.43
C HIS A 218 10.77 17.83 21.74
N GLY A 219 10.32 19.04 22.09
CA GLY A 219 10.88 20.27 21.54
C GLY A 219 10.90 20.30 20.01
N TRP A 220 11.94 20.91 19.45
CA TRP A 220 12.08 21.16 18.01
C TRP A 220 12.62 19.96 17.20
N TRP A 221 12.12 18.76 17.47
CA TRP A 221 12.56 17.50 16.85
C TRP A 221 12.67 17.51 15.30
N PRO A 222 11.83 18.23 14.51
CA PRO A 222 11.99 18.24 13.05
C PRO A 222 13.29 18.89 12.57
N VAL A 223 13.85 19.83 13.33
CA VAL A 223 15.14 20.46 12.98
C VAL A 223 16.28 19.45 13.18
N TYR A 224 16.25 18.70 14.28
CA TYR A 224 17.23 17.63 14.52
C TYR A 224 17.16 16.55 13.44
N LEU A 225 15.93 16.17 13.04
CA LEU A 225 15.72 15.25 11.93
C LEU A 225 16.38 15.74 10.63
N TYR A 226 16.13 17.01 10.28
CA TYR A 226 16.71 17.60 9.07
C TYR A 226 18.23 17.63 9.12
N GLN A 227 18.82 18.05 10.25
CA GLN A 227 20.27 18.09 10.43
C GLN A 227 20.91 16.71 10.34
N ALA A 228 20.29 15.69 10.94
CA ALA A 228 20.75 14.31 10.85
C ALA A 228 20.73 13.78 9.40
N ALA A 229 19.65 14.04 8.67
CA ALA A 229 19.53 13.62 7.27
C ALA A 229 20.60 14.24 6.35
N LEU A 230 21.08 15.45 6.68
CA LEU A 230 22.20 16.08 5.97
C LEU A 230 23.55 15.43 6.27
N GLN A 231 23.75 14.91 7.48
CA GLN A 231 25.03 14.33 7.90
C GLN A 231 25.25 12.94 7.32
N LYS A 232 24.19 12.11 7.25
CA LYS A 232 24.28 10.74 6.73
C LYS A 232 23.01 10.42 5.91
N PRO A 233 23.06 10.59 4.58
CA PRO A 233 21.93 10.29 3.72
C PRO A 233 21.61 8.78 3.71
N PRO A 234 20.38 8.37 3.36
CA PRO A 234 19.99 6.97 3.32
C PRO A 234 20.91 6.13 2.42
N TYR A 235 21.11 4.85 2.77
CA TYR A 235 21.92 3.93 1.97
C TYR A 235 21.38 3.78 0.53
N ASP A 236 22.20 4.16 -0.44
CA ASP A 236 21.83 4.22 -1.85
C ASP A 236 21.68 2.85 -2.52
N THR A 237 22.40 1.84 -2.01
CA THR A 237 22.52 0.51 -2.63
C THR A 237 21.22 -0.27 -2.66
N TRP A 238 20.28 0.02 -1.76
CA TRP A 238 19.07 -0.79 -1.59
C TRP A 238 17.82 -0.14 -2.18
N ARG A 239 17.97 1.07 -2.71
CA ARG A 239 16.88 1.81 -3.35
C ARG A 239 16.35 1.01 -4.53
N THR A 240 15.04 0.78 -4.55
CA THR A 240 14.37 0.06 -5.64
C THR A 240 13.79 1.01 -6.67
N THR A 241 14.33 2.22 -6.80
CA THR A 241 13.73 3.32 -7.58
C THR A 241 14.31 3.44 -8.98
N ILE A 242 13.61 4.16 -9.88
CA ILE A 242 14.15 4.50 -11.20
C ILE A 242 15.42 5.35 -11.11
N TRP A 243 15.56 6.15 -10.06
CA TRP A 243 16.75 6.94 -9.78
C TRP A 243 17.96 6.03 -9.54
N ARG A 244 17.79 4.98 -8.74
CA ARG A 244 18.86 3.98 -8.54
C ARG A 244 19.19 3.23 -9.82
N ALA A 245 18.18 2.84 -10.61
CA ALA A 245 18.43 2.21 -11.91
C ALA A 245 19.27 3.14 -12.82
N ALA A 246 18.96 4.43 -12.83
CA ALA A 246 19.72 5.42 -13.59
C ALA A 246 21.15 5.56 -13.08
N ASP A 247 21.36 5.65 -11.76
CA ASP A 247 22.70 5.72 -11.15
C ASP A 247 23.57 4.51 -11.53
N VAL A 248 23.02 3.29 -11.41
CA VAL A 248 23.75 2.05 -11.72
C VAL A 248 24.08 1.95 -13.22
N LEU A 249 23.14 2.36 -14.08
CA LEU A 249 23.32 2.37 -15.53
C LEU A 249 24.06 3.61 -16.05
N GLN A 250 24.53 4.48 -15.15
CA GLN A 250 25.20 5.75 -15.49
C GLN A 250 24.38 6.67 -16.40
N LEU A 251 23.05 6.60 -16.27
CA LEU A 251 22.11 7.46 -16.94
C LEU A 251 21.99 8.75 -16.11
N GLY A 252 22.39 9.89 -16.68
CA GLY A 252 22.29 11.18 -15.98
C GLY A 252 20.87 11.49 -15.47
N PRO A 253 20.71 12.42 -14.50
CA PRO A 253 19.44 12.66 -13.78
C PRO A 253 18.28 13.14 -14.67
N VAL A 254 18.58 13.56 -15.90
CA VAL A 254 17.59 13.91 -16.92
C VAL A 254 16.68 12.71 -17.26
N ILE A 255 17.24 11.49 -17.34
CA ILE A 255 16.47 10.30 -17.71
C ILE A 255 15.39 9.94 -16.68
N PRO A 256 15.72 9.76 -15.37
CA PRO A 256 14.69 9.50 -14.37
C PRO A 256 13.71 10.68 -14.23
N SER A 257 14.14 11.92 -14.49
CA SER A 257 13.24 13.09 -14.51
C SER A 257 12.21 13.02 -15.64
N ILE A 258 12.64 12.69 -16.87
CA ILE A 258 11.74 12.47 -18.01
C ILE A 258 10.77 11.34 -17.70
N PHE A 259 11.26 10.22 -17.14
CA PHE A 259 10.42 9.11 -16.73
C PHE A 259 9.35 9.55 -15.72
N CYS A 260 9.72 10.34 -14.70
CA CYS A 260 8.77 10.89 -13.73
C CYS A 260 7.70 11.75 -14.41
N LEU A 261 8.10 12.65 -15.32
CA LEU A 261 7.15 13.48 -16.09
C LEU A 261 6.19 12.63 -16.93
N VAL A 262 6.68 11.57 -17.57
CA VAL A 262 5.85 10.63 -18.32
C VAL A 262 4.85 9.91 -17.41
N VAL A 263 5.29 9.41 -16.25
CA VAL A 263 4.40 8.75 -15.28
C VAL A 263 3.35 9.72 -14.74
N LEU A 264 3.73 10.95 -14.38
CA LEU A 264 2.81 11.97 -13.89
C LEU A 264 1.82 12.41 -14.97
N GLY A 265 2.28 12.66 -16.19
CA GLY A 265 1.42 13.00 -17.33
C GLY A 265 0.46 11.87 -17.68
N ALA A 266 0.94 10.62 -17.72
CA ALA A 266 0.11 9.44 -17.91
C ALA A 266 -0.90 9.27 -16.76
N THR A 267 -0.49 9.52 -15.51
CA THR A 267 -1.40 9.46 -14.34
C THR A 267 -2.52 10.47 -14.48
N GLY A 268 -2.19 11.72 -14.84
CA GLY A 268 -3.18 12.77 -15.11
C GLY A 268 -4.12 12.41 -16.26
N TRP A 269 -3.60 11.79 -17.33
CA TRP A 269 -4.43 11.30 -18.43
C TRP A 269 -5.35 10.15 -18.02
N PHE A 270 -4.84 9.15 -17.29
CA PHE A 270 -5.63 8.00 -16.85
C PHE A 270 -6.62 8.35 -15.74
N TRP A 271 -6.39 9.45 -15.01
CA TRP A 271 -7.27 9.96 -13.97
C TRP A 271 -8.73 10.09 -14.41
N ARG A 272 -8.95 10.53 -15.66
CA ARG A 272 -10.30 10.70 -16.23
C ARG A 272 -11.10 9.40 -16.38
N TYR A 273 -10.43 8.25 -16.36
CA TYR A 273 -11.05 6.93 -16.43
C TYR A 273 -11.30 6.32 -15.04
N ALA A 274 -10.77 6.95 -13.98
CA ALA A 274 -10.96 6.51 -12.60
C ALA A 274 -12.28 7.07 -12.03
N ASP A 275 -13.38 6.42 -12.42
CA ASP A 275 -14.75 6.79 -12.04
C ASP A 275 -15.06 6.68 -10.53
N ASN A 276 -14.24 5.96 -9.79
CA ASN A 276 -14.42 5.75 -8.36
C ASN A 276 -13.10 5.86 -7.58
N GLN A 277 -13.21 5.95 -6.26
CA GLN A 277 -12.07 6.16 -5.37
C GLN A 277 -11.08 4.99 -5.37
N THR A 278 -11.56 3.75 -5.47
CA THR A 278 -10.70 2.56 -5.54
C THR A 278 -9.79 2.62 -6.77
N LYS A 279 -10.34 2.98 -7.93
CA LYS A 279 -9.57 3.19 -9.18
C LYS A 279 -8.54 4.32 -9.04
N LYS A 280 -8.89 5.43 -8.37
CA LYS A 280 -7.98 6.55 -8.13
C LYS A 280 -6.81 6.15 -7.23
N ILE A 281 -7.09 5.45 -6.12
CA ILE A 281 -6.07 4.94 -5.20
C ILE A 281 -5.18 3.92 -5.92
N ALA A 282 -5.78 2.98 -6.65
CA ALA A 282 -5.05 1.96 -7.39
C ALA A 282 -4.09 2.56 -8.45
N LEU A 283 -4.41 3.74 -8.97
CA LEU A 283 -3.55 4.48 -9.90
C LEU A 283 -2.45 5.27 -9.16
N LEU A 284 -2.81 6.00 -8.11
CA LEU A 284 -1.88 6.90 -7.40
C LEU A 284 -0.79 6.14 -6.66
N VAL A 285 -1.12 5.06 -5.96
CA VAL A 285 -0.15 4.31 -5.14
C VAL A 285 1.07 3.85 -5.95
N PRO A 286 0.91 3.11 -7.07
CA PRO A 286 2.07 2.72 -7.86
C PRO A 286 2.74 3.92 -8.56
N ALA A 287 2.00 4.96 -8.96
CA ALA A 287 2.58 6.17 -9.52
C ALA A 287 3.53 6.85 -8.52
N THR A 288 3.14 6.96 -7.23
CA THR A 288 3.99 7.50 -6.16
C THR A 288 5.30 6.73 -6.02
N PHE A 289 5.24 5.39 -6.05
CA PHE A 289 6.44 4.55 -5.97
C PHE A 289 7.33 4.61 -7.23
N LEU A 290 6.78 4.95 -8.39
CA LEU A 290 7.55 5.13 -9.61
C LEU A 290 8.31 6.46 -9.64
N VAL A 291 7.76 7.51 -9.02
CA VAL A 291 8.35 8.86 -9.08
C VAL A 291 9.17 9.22 -7.85
N THR A 292 9.01 8.49 -6.74
CA THR A 292 9.78 8.75 -5.52
C THR A 292 11.29 8.52 -5.74
N PRO A 293 12.17 9.39 -5.22
CA PRO A 293 13.60 9.13 -5.20
C PRO A 293 13.98 8.01 -4.23
N TYR A 294 13.09 7.65 -3.31
CA TYR A 294 13.34 6.67 -2.27
C TYR A 294 12.20 5.66 -2.13
N ALA A 295 12.52 4.39 -2.34
CA ALA A 295 11.67 3.25 -2.04
C ALA A 295 12.56 2.03 -1.78
N LEU A 296 12.06 1.10 -0.97
CA LEU A 296 12.67 -0.18 -0.66
C LEU A 296 11.60 -1.25 -0.90
N SER A 297 12.00 -2.49 -1.16
CA SER A 297 11.10 -3.57 -1.56
C SER A 297 9.95 -3.77 -0.58
N TYR A 298 10.21 -3.63 0.72
CA TYR A 298 9.18 -3.82 1.74
C TYR A 298 8.10 -2.73 1.73
N HIS A 299 8.39 -1.52 1.20
CA HIS A 299 7.38 -0.45 1.05
C HIS A 299 6.26 -0.86 0.08
N TYR A 300 6.51 -1.84 -0.80
CA TYR A 300 5.56 -2.30 -1.80
C TYR A 300 4.41 -3.12 -1.23
N VAL A 301 4.42 -3.41 0.08
CA VAL A 301 3.25 -3.90 0.83
C VAL A 301 2.01 -3.04 0.58
N LEU A 302 2.19 -1.73 0.38
CA LEU A 302 1.13 -0.79 0.05
C LEU A 302 0.45 -1.12 -1.29
N VAL A 303 1.24 -1.46 -2.31
CA VAL A 303 0.74 -1.86 -3.63
C VAL A 303 0.03 -3.22 -3.52
N LEU A 304 0.60 -4.16 -2.78
CA LEU A 304 -0.01 -5.48 -2.58
C LEU A 304 -1.36 -5.40 -1.87
N ALA A 305 -1.48 -4.58 -0.83
CA ALA A 305 -2.73 -4.43 -0.11
C ALA A 305 -3.77 -3.67 -0.94
N LEU A 306 -3.41 -2.54 -1.56
CA LEU A 306 -4.37 -1.59 -2.13
C LEU A 306 -4.68 -1.81 -3.62
N VAL A 307 -3.74 -2.39 -4.39
CA VAL A 307 -3.84 -2.50 -5.85
C VAL A 307 -4.17 -3.93 -6.29
N LEU A 308 -3.44 -4.91 -5.75
CA LEU A 308 -3.52 -6.30 -6.19
C LEU A 308 -4.95 -6.90 -6.12
N PRO A 309 -5.75 -6.67 -5.06
CA PRO A 309 -7.13 -7.18 -5.01
C PRO A 309 -8.00 -6.67 -6.16
N SER A 310 -7.82 -5.41 -6.56
CA SER A 310 -8.56 -4.80 -7.67
C SER A 310 -8.19 -5.45 -9.01
N LEU A 311 -6.89 -5.73 -9.21
CA LEU A 311 -6.41 -6.39 -10.43
C LEU A 311 -6.82 -7.86 -10.49
N LEU A 312 -6.82 -8.58 -9.36
CA LEU A 312 -7.33 -9.95 -9.26
C LEU A 312 -8.82 -10.02 -9.58
N ALA A 313 -9.61 -9.04 -9.13
CA ALA A 313 -11.02 -8.92 -9.44
C ALA A 313 -11.29 -8.63 -10.92
N TRP A 314 -10.42 -7.84 -11.58
CA TRP A 314 -10.52 -7.57 -13.02
C TRP A 314 -10.09 -8.76 -13.88
N LYS A 315 -8.86 -9.24 -13.69
CA LYS A 315 -8.26 -10.36 -14.43
C LYS A 315 -7.31 -11.13 -13.53
N LYS A 316 -7.78 -12.28 -13.03
CA LYS A 316 -7.03 -13.15 -12.09
C LYS A 316 -5.58 -13.39 -12.49
N TRP A 317 -5.31 -13.74 -13.74
CA TRP A 317 -3.95 -14.01 -14.23
C TRP A 317 -3.03 -12.81 -14.20
N VAL A 318 -3.57 -11.59 -14.40
CA VAL A 318 -2.78 -10.36 -14.26
C VAL A 318 -2.36 -10.16 -12.82
N GLY A 319 -3.29 -10.32 -11.87
CA GLY A 319 -2.97 -10.25 -10.45
C GLY A 319 -1.97 -11.32 -10.02
N VAL A 320 -2.17 -12.58 -10.41
CA VAL A 320 -1.23 -13.68 -10.09
C VAL A 320 0.16 -13.41 -10.69
N GLY A 321 0.23 -13.00 -11.96
CA GLY A 321 1.50 -12.67 -12.61
C GLY A 321 2.26 -11.54 -11.91
N LEU A 322 1.56 -10.48 -11.51
CA LEU A 322 2.17 -9.38 -10.74
C LEU A 322 2.59 -9.81 -9.34
N TYR A 323 1.80 -10.68 -8.69
CA TYR A 323 2.18 -11.27 -7.41
C TYR A 323 3.49 -12.06 -7.52
N LEU A 324 3.72 -12.81 -8.62
CA LEU A 324 4.99 -13.52 -8.81
C LEU A 324 6.20 -12.57 -8.89
N LEU A 325 6.01 -11.32 -9.35
CA LEU A 325 7.08 -10.32 -9.33
C LEU A 325 7.47 -9.86 -7.92
N THR A 326 6.67 -10.16 -6.89
CA THR A 326 7.07 -9.93 -5.49
C THR A 326 8.21 -10.85 -5.03
N PHE A 327 8.56 -11.84 -5.84
CA PHE A 327 9.68 -12.75 -5.64
C PHE A 327 10.93 -12.35 -6.42
N LEU A 328 10.90 -11.26 -7.22
CA LEU A 328 12.12 -10.65 -7.79
C LEU A 328 13.21 -10.41 -6.75
N PRO A 329 12.89 -10.04 -5.51
CA PRO A 329 13.87 -9.94 -4.45
C PRO A 329 14.71 -11.22 -4.23
N VAL A 330 14.17 -12.42 -4.47
CA VAL A 330 14.90 -13.71 -4.41
C VAL A 330 15.97 -13.80 -5.51
N VAL A 331 15.71 -13.21 -6.68
CA VAL A 331 16.68 -13.18 -7.79
C VAL A 331 17.94 -12.41 -7.38
N ARG A 332 17.81 -11.40 -6.50
CA ARG A 332 18.93 -10.61 -5.99
C ARG A 332 19.89 -11.39 -5.11
N ILE A 333 19.47 -12.52 -4.53
CA ILE A 333 20.39 -13.42 -3.82
C ILE A 333 21.51 -13.88 -4.76
N PHE A 334 21.20 -14.07 -6.04
CA PHE A 334 22.16 -14.51 -7.04
C PHE A 334 22.87 -13.36 -7.74
N LEU A 335 22.18 -12.22 -7.91
CA LEU A 335 22.71 -11.08 -8.65
C LEU A 335 23.49 -10.08 -7.80
N GLY A 336 23.29 -10.06 -6.48
CA GLY A 336 23.84 -9.04 -5.59
C GLY A 336 22.85 -7.92 -5.27
N THR A 337 23.11 -7.21 -4.16
CA THR A 337 22.22 -6.18 -3.60
C THR A 337 22.16 -4.90 -4.43
N GLU A 338 23.18 -4.63 -5.22
CA GLU A 338 23.27 -3.53 -6.17
C GLU A 338 22.21 -3.59 -7.28
N HIS A 339 21.64 -4.78 -7.52
CA HIS A 339 20.55 -5.04 -8.44
C HIS A 339 19.16 -4.82 -7.82
N ALA A 340 19.06 -4.18 -6.65
CA ALA A 340 17.80 -3.87 -5.98
C ALA A 340 16.80 -3.09 -6.84
N TYR A 341 17.28 -2.29 -7.80
CA TYR A 341 16.45 -1.53 -8.72
C TYR A 341 15.54 -2.40 -9.61
N ILE A 342 15.82 -3.71 -9.78
CA ILE A 342 14.97 -4.63 -10.57
C ILE A 342 13.57 -4.76 -9.96
N ASP A 343 13.42 -4.57 -8.65
CA ASP A 343 12.13 -4.67 -7.98
C ASP A 343 11.14 -3.59 -8.45
N ILE A 344 11.62 -2.51 -9.08
CA ILE A 344 10.74 -1.49 -9.71
C ILE A 344 9.84 -2.10 -10.78
N LEU A 345 10.23 -3.24 -11.38
CA LEU A 345 9.43 -3.95 -12.39
C LEU A 345 8.08 -4.40 -11.83
N PHE A 346 8.00 -4.76 -10.55
CA PHE A 346 6.72 -5.06 -9.89
C PHE A 346 5.80 -3.83 -9.90
N ILE A 347 6.33 -2.66 -9.53
CA ILE A 347 5.56 -1.41 -9.46
C ILE A 347 5.16 -0.93 -10.85
N LEU A 348 6.08 -0.98 -11.81
CA LEU A 348 5.82 -0.64 -13.20
C LEU A 348 4.73 -1.56 -13.78
N GLY A 349 4.83 -2.87 -13.54
CA GLY A 349 3.82 -3.85 -13.93
C GLY A 349 2.44 -3.53 -13.33
N CYS A 350 2.38 -3.20 -12.04
CA CYS A 350 1.14 -2.79 -11.39
C CYS A 350 0.56 -1.52 -12.00
N TYR A 351 1.38 -0.49 -12.24
CA TYR A 351 0.94 0.77 -12.87
C TYR A 351 0.36 0.54 -14.27
N VAL A 352 1.07 -0.24 -15.11
CA VAL A 352 0.62 -0.58 -16.47
C VAL A 352 -0.68 -1.39 -16.43
N ALA A 353 -0.78 -2.38 -15.54
CA ALA A 353 -1.98 -3.19 -15.37
C ALA A 353 -3.18 -2.36 -14.92
N VAL A 354 -2.98 -1.41 -13.99
CA VAL A 354 -4.03 -0.48 -13.56
C VAL A 354 -4.44 0.43 -14.72
N ALA A 355 -3.50 1.02 -15.46
CA ALA A 355 -3.82 1.84 -16.63
C ALA A 355 -4.65 1.07 -17.67
N ALA A 356 -4.30 -0.20 -17.92
CA ALA A 356 -5.05 -1.09 -18.79
C ALA A 356 -6.46 -1.40 -18.23
N TRP A 357 -6.57 -1.66 -16.93
CA TRP A 357 -7.84 -1.87 -16.23
C TRP A 357 -8.77 -0.66 -16.34
N LEU A 358 -8.25 0.54 -16.09
CA LEU A 358 -9.00 1.80 -16.18
C LEU A 358 -9.54 2.01 -17.60
N ARG A 359 -8.70 1.81 -18.61
CA ARG A 359 -9.12 1.94 -20.02
C ARG A 359 -10.16 0.90 -20.42
N ALA A 360 -10.01 -0.35 -19.97
CA ALA A 360 -10.90 -1.44 -20.30
C ALA A 360 -12.29 -1.31 -19.65
N THR A 361 -12.37 -0.67 -18.48
CA THR A 361 -13.60 -0.53 -17.69
C THR A 361 -14.20 0.87 -17.76
N SER A 362 -13.72 1.72 -18.66
CA SER A 362 -14.22 3.08 -18.81
C SER A 362 -15.59 3.10 -19.51
N PRO A 363 -16.63 3.72 -18.92
CA PRO A 363 -17.97 3.81 -19.50
C PRO A 363 -18.02 4.65 -20.80
N THR A 364 -16.98 5.43 -21.11
CA THR A 364 -16.90 6.20 -22.36
C THR A 364 -16.84 5.35 -23.63
N ARG A 365 -16.53 4.04 -23.55
CA ARG A 365 -16.55 3.14 -24.71
C ARG A 365 -17.95 2.71 -25.13
N THR A 366 -18.92 2.67 -24.22
CA THR A 366 -20.26 2.14 -24.52
C THR A 366 -21.16 3.15 -25.22
N LYS A 367 -20.89 4.46 -25.14
CA LYS A 367 -21.76 5.49 -25.77
C LYS A 367 -21.36 5.93 -27.17
N ILE A 368 -20.14 5.67 -27.65
CA ILE A 368 -19.71 6.17 -28.97
C ILE A 368 -20.10 5.20 -30.09
N SER A 369 -20.25 3.90 -29.81
CA SER A 369 -20.71 2.91 -30.80
C SER A 369 -22.23 2.88 -31.00
N GLU A 370 -23.02 3.53 -30.13
CA GLU A 370 -24.49 3.61 -30.27
C GLU A 370 -24.97 4.96 -30.85
N VAL A 371 -24.08 5.93 -31.05
CA VAL A 371 -24.43 7.27 -31.56
C VAL A 371 -24.22 7.43 -33.08
N VAL A 372 -23.79 6.38 -33.79
CA VAL A 372 -23.67 6.42 -35.27
C VAL A 372 -24.45 5.30 -35.93
N ALA A 373 -25.76 5.42 -35.84
CA ALA A 373 -26.66 5.07 -36.93
C ALA A 373 -27.85 6.04 -36.88
N VAL A 374 -27.55 7.34 -37.00
CA VAL A 374 -28.60 8.28 -37.45
C VAL A 374 -28.80 7.94 -38.92
N PRO A 375 -29.96 7.40 -39.33
CA PRO A 375 -30.23 7.23 -40.75
C PRO A 375 -30.12 8.61 -41.39
N LEU A 376 -29.28 8.73 -42.41
CA LEU A 376 -29.27 9.93 -43.26
C LEU A 376 -30.72 10.21 -43.67
N PRO A 377 -31.23 11.44 -43.48
CA PRO A 377 -32.53 11.82 -44.02
C PRO A 377 -32.56 11.47 -45.52
N GLU A 378 -33.64 10.83 -45.99
CA GLU A 378 -33.80 10.41 -47.38
C GLU A 378 -33.59 11.56 -48.39
N GLU A 379 -33.76 12.80 -47.94
CA GLU A 379 -33.51 14.03 -48.69
C GLU A 379 -32.06 14.19 -49.15
N LEU A 380 -31.08 13.61 -48.44
CA LEU A 380 -29.66 13.63 -48.84
C LEU A 380 -29.26 12.46 -49.77
N ALA A 381 -30.15 11.49 -49.99
CA ALA A 381 -29.89 10.36 -50.88
C ALA A 381 -30.25 10.64 -52.36
N GLN A 382 -30.89 11.79 -52.65
CA GLN A 382 -31.38 12.15 -53.99
C GLN A 382 -30.51 13.16 -54.76
N ILE A 383 -29.37 13.59 -54.21
CA ILE A 383 -28.40 14.39 -54.98
C ILE A 383 -27.51 13.42 -55.76
N LYS A 384 -27.89 13.15 -57.01
CA LYS A 384 -27.05 12.51 -58.04
C LYS A 384 -26.74 13.51 -59.14
#